data_AF-A0A378I5Y8-F1
#
_entry.id   AF-A0A378I5Y8-F1
#
_cell.length_a   1.000
_cell.length_b   1.000
_cell.length_c   1.000
_cell.angle_alpha   90.00
_cell.angle_beta   90.00
_cell.angle_gamma   90.00
#
_symmetry.space_group_name_H-M   'P 1'
#
loop_
_entity.id
_entity.type
_entity.pdbx_description
1 polymer ?
#
loop_
_entity_poly.entity_id
_entity_poly.type
_entity_poly.pdbx_seq_one_letter_code
_entity_poly.pdbx_strand_id
1 'polypeptide(L)'
;MSRHLFILNKNTLIRFLWGTSLFFFSFYYIGSLGFGEQIPVNDGLGWDGTIYAEMARLHTKELFNHYNSYLVQRILTPMIIHRIASVAHIDLMVTKNLLSVFLLYNYCLIMGCVYLLFRIGARLNWSSNTKYLCTGLLLFNFAVLKMNTYYPVLTDPSGMFMGMLGAYFYIDRNRLGLWITALLGSFVFPSLIYNFACLFLFAFEGREKPSIRQSNGAIALIVALMVCCWCLHCLFPLPEFASRFTSVDWRLLPLSLMALGAYVFYGLRYSLTPLEMLREFLKNFNVNAALLFVILWVVVKLTINGIASDAPPNMDLNRYIHAAPITAVVEPGISIALHIFYFGLAPVLMLLFWRQINQKAIEFGLGCVLFLLVTVIFSICSESRQIITAFPMFLILLGSVLNRYRISWPVTITLILMNLIFSRFWFSLSKSVSLFFMNIGPWVTHSQYFVIVGFDLVILLIVGFLFRKYVFSEVRSLPYEKQNYSQVVFEIR
;
A
#
# COMPACT_ATOMS: atom_id res chain seq x y z
N MET A 1 -28.26 -5.63 48.83
CA MET A 1 -28.45 -5.55 47.37
C MET A 1 -27.08 -5.32 46.73
N SER A 2 -26.39 -6.41 46.41
CA SER A 2 -24.97 -6.46 46.03
C SER A 2 -24.72 -5.85 44.65
N ARG A 3 -23.79 -4.88 44.58
CA ARG A 3 -23.19 -4.39 43.32
C ARG A 3 -22.29 -5.48 42.71
N HIS A 4 -22.87 -6.58 42.24
CA HIS A 4 -22.24 -7.44 41.25
C HIS A 4 -22.44 -6.83 39.87
N LEU A 5 -21.88 -5.63 39.66
CA LEU A 5 -21.70 -5.09 38.33
C LEU A 5 -20.65 -5.97 37.65
N PHE A 6 -21.06 -6.62 36.56
CA PHE A 6 -20.23 -7.44 35.68
C PHE A 6 -18.91 -6.71 35.36
N ILE A 7 -17.85 -6.99 36.12
CA ILE A 7 -16.49 -6.63 35.72
C ILE A 7 -16.10 -7.66 34.67
N LEU A 8 -16.58 -7.44 33.43
CA LEU A 8 -16.06 -8.17 32.29
C LEU A 8 -14.55 -7.96 32.27
N ASN A 9 -13.80 -9.06 32.31
CA ASN A 9 -12.35 -9.02 32.17
C ASN A 9 -12.02 -8.17 30.92
N LYS A 10 -11.13 -7.19 31.07
CA LYS A 10 -10.70 -6.29 30.00
C LYS A 10 -10.38 -7.05 28.70
N ASN A 11 -9.75 -8.22 28.81
CA ASN A 11 -9.45 -9.09 27.67
C ASN A 11 -10.69 -9.64 26.96
N THR A 12 -11.75 -9.97 27.70
CA THR A 12 -13.03 -10.43 27.15
C THR A 12 -13.75 -9.31 26.42
N LEU A 13 -13.82 -8.11 27.01
CA LEU A 13 -14.42 -6.94 26.36
C LEU A 13 -13.70 -6.58 25.05
N ILE A 14 -12.36 -6.66 25.05
CA ILE A 14 -11.55 -6.43 23.85
C ILE A 14 -11.88 -7.46 22.76
N ARG A 15 -11.87 -8.76 23.09
CA ARG A 15 -12.20 -9.82 22.14
C ARG A 15 -13.61 -9.63 21.57
N PHE A 16 -14.55 -9.21 22.41
CA PHE A 16 -15.92 -8.90 22.01
C PHE A 16 -15.97 -7.72 21.01
N LEU A 17 -15.40 -6.56 21.36
CA LEU A 17 -15.37 -5.38 20.47
C LEU A 17 -14.74 -5.69 19.11
N TRP A 18 -13.74 -6.58 19.09
CA TRP A 18 -13.09 -7.01 17.86
C TRP A 18 -13.88 -8.02 17.06
N GLY A 19 -14.48 -9.02 17.71
CA GLY A 19 -15.45 -9.90 17.07
C GLY A 19 -16.55 -9.06 16.41
N THR A 20 -17.03 -8.04 17.11
CA THR A 20 -18.02 -7.08 16.60
C THR A 20 -17.49 -6.24 15.44
N SER A 21 -16.25 -5.75 15.48
CA SER A 21 -15.67 -4.95 14.39
C SER A 21 -15.46 -5.78 13.11
N LEU A 22 -14.95 -7.00 13.24
CA LEU A 22 -14.82 -7.94 12.12
C LEU A 22 -16.19 -8.40 11.61
N PHE A 23 -17.15 -8.56 12.51
CA PHE A 23 -18.54 -8.84 12.16
C PHE A 23 -19.14 -7.69 11.35
N PHE A 24 -19.01 -6.44 11.79
CA PHE A 24 -19.50 -5.28 11.04
C PHE A 24 -18.79 -5.10 9.70
N PHE A 25 -17.47 -5.30 9.66
CA PHE A 25 -16.73 -5.32 8.40
C PHE A 25 -17.27 -6.39 7.46
N SER A 26 -17.43 -7.62 7.94
CA SER A 26 -17.96 -8.73 7.16
C SER A 26 -19.40 -8.49 6.73
N PHE A 27 -20.23 -7.95 7.61
CA PHE A 27 -21.61 -7.60 7.32
C PHE A 27 -21.70 -6.51 6.25
N TYR A 28 -20.89 -5.45 6.35
CA TYR A 28 -20.81 -4.41 5.33
C TYR A 28 -20.35 -4.98 3.98
N TYR A 29 -19.27 -5.75 3.99
CA TYR A 29 -18.68 -6.31 2.77
C TYR A 29 -19.60 -7.34 2.11
N ILE A 30 -20.19 -8.26 2.87
CA ILE A 30 -21.15 -9.25 2.37
C ILE A 30 -22.45 -8.56 1.97
N GLY A 31 -22.93 -7.58 2.73
CA GLY A 31 -24.09 -6.76 2.37
C GLY A 31 -23.90 -6.05 1.02
N SER A 32 -22.66 -5.71 0.67
CA SER A 32 -22.33 -5.13 -0.63
C SER A 32 -22.59 -6.07 -1.82
N LEU A 33 -22.66 -7.39 -1.62
CA LEU A 33 -23.05 -8.35 -2.67
C LEU A 33 -24.46 -8.11 -3.20
N GLY A 34 -25.38 -7.63 -2.35
CA GLY A 34 -26.78 -7.40 -2.72
C GLY A 34 -27.18 -5.94 -2.83
N PHE A 35 -26.61 -5.08 -1.98
CA PHE A 35 -27.03 -3.69 -1.80
C PHE A 35 -25.87 -2.70 -1.93
N GLY A 36 -24.69 -3.20 -2.32
CA GLY A 36 -23.51 -2.39 -2.50
C GLY A 36 -23.69 -1.40 -3.64
N GLU A 37 -23.14 -0.22 -3.44
CA GLU A 37 -23.00 0.74 -4.51
C GLU A 37 -21.98 0.22 -5.54
N GLN A 38 -22.27 0.35 -6.82
CA GLN A 38 -21.39 -0.07 -7.91
C GLN A 38 -21.08 1.09 -8.83
N ILE A 39 -19.93 1.01 -9.51
CA ILE A 39 -19.58 1.97 -10.55
C ILE A 39 -20.62 1.95 -11.69
N PRO A 40 -21.21 3.09 -12.09
CA PRO A 40 -22.30 3.08 -13.09
C PRO A 40 -21.81 2.89 -14.54
N VAL A 41 -20.51 2.60 -14.73
CA VAL A 41 -19.87 2.49 -16.04
C VAL A 41 -19.78 1.01 -16.41
N ASN A 42 -20.18 0.68 -17.65
CA ASN A 42 -20.14 -0.69 -18.21
C ASN A 42 -20.77 -1.73 -17.27
N ASP A 43 -22.00 -1.50 -16.80
CA ASP A 43 -22.75 -2.41 -15.92
C ASP A 43 -22.01 -2.82 -14.63
N GLY A 44 -21.27 -1.91 -14.01
CA GLY A 44 -20.48 -2.22 -12.80
C GLY A 44 -19.05 -2.67 -13.08
N LEU A 45 -18.65 -2.82 -14.34
CA LEU A 45 -17.31 -3.28 -14.72
C LEU A 45 -16.29 -2.14 -14.86
N GLY A 46 -16.70 -0.88 -14.93
CA GLY A 46 -15.80 0.26 -15.04
C GLY A 46 -14.98 0.28 -16.35
N TRP A 47 -13.77 0.82 -16.30
CA TRP A 47 -12.82 0.82 -17.43
C TRP A 47 -12.02 -0.49 -17.49
N ASP A 48 -10.86 -0.57 -16.82
CA ASP A 48 -10.00 -1.77 -16.80
C ASP A 48 -10.73 -3.06 -16.42
N GLY A 49 -11.78 -2.98 -15.60
CA GLY A 49 -12.54 -4.16 -15.18
C GLY A 49 -13.33 -4.83 -16.30
N THR A 50 -13.63 -4.17 -17.42
CA THR A 50 -14.24 -4.86 -18.58
C THR A 50 -13.28 -5.89 -19.17
N ILE A 51 -11.99 -5.56 -19.23
CA ILE A 51 -10.94 -6.45 -19.72
C ILE A 51 -10.77 -7.64 -18.76
N TYR A 52 -10.72 -7.38 -17.45
CA TYR A 52 -10.60 -8.46 -16.46
C TYR A 52 -11.85 -9.34 -16.40
N ALA A 53 -13.04 -8.78 -16.64
CA ALA A 53 -14.29 -9.52 -16.78
C ALA A 53 -14.28 -10.43 -18.00
N GLU A 54 -13.83 -9.93 -19.15
CA GLU A 54 -13.65 -10.72 -20.37
C GLU A 54 -12.67 -11.88 -20.11
N MET A 55 -11.50 -11.60 -19.54
CA MET A 55 -10.52 -12.65 -19.18
C MET A 55 -11.10 -13.73 -18.27
N ALA A 56 -11.99 -13.37 -17.34
CA ALA A 56 -12.62 -14.32 -16.43
C ALA A 56 -13.71 -15.17 -17.13
N ARG A 57 -14.29 -14.68 -18.22
CA ARG A 57 -15.30 -15.40 -19.01
C ARG A 57 -14.66 -16.38 -20.01
N LEU A 58 -13.54 -15.99 -20.60
CA LEU A 58 -12.84 -16.79 -21.61
C LEU A 58 -12.23 -18.07 -21.04
N HIS A 59 -12.18 -19.12 -21.86
CA HIS A 59 -11.42 -20.32 -21.54
C HIS A 59 -9.91 -20.06 -21.65
N THR A 60 -9.09 -20.79 -20.87
CA THR A 60 -7.64 -20.54 -20.81
C THR A 60 -6.94 -20.59 -22.19
N LYS A 61 -7.45 -21.38 -23.13
CA LYS A 61 -6.89 -21.46 -24.49
C LYS A 61 -7.16 -20.21 -25.34
N GLU A 62 -8.25 -19.50 -25.06
CA GLU A 62 -8.65 -18.29 -25.79
C GLU A 62 -7.87 -17.05 -25.33
N LEU A 63 -7.13 -17.15 -24.22
CA LEU A 63 -6.30 -16.07 -23.70
C LEU A 63 -4.96 -15.91 -24.45
N PHE A 64 -4.52 -16.95 -25.18
CA PHE A 64 -3.26 -16.93 -25.91
C PHE A 64 -3.35 -15.97 -27.10
N ASN A 65 -2.35 -15.10 -27.23
CA ASN A 65 -2.23 -14.08 -28.29
C ASN A 65 -3.39 -13.08 -28.36
N HIS A 66 -4.24 -12.99 -27.33
CA HIS A 66 -5.34 -12.02 -27.28
C HIS A 66 -4.94 -10.72 -26.59
N TYR A 67 -4.16 -10.83 -25.50
CA TYR A 67 -3.80 -9.68 -24.65
C TYR A 67 -2.32 -9.32 -24.71
N ASN A 68 -2.01 -8.02 -24.64
CA ASN A 68 -0.62 -7.57 -24.59
C ASN A 68 0.10 -7.98 -23.28
N SER A 69 1.42 -7.83 -23.27
CA SER A 69 2.28 -8.24 -22.15
C SER A 69 1.91 -7.61 -20.79
N TYR A 70 1.40 -6.37 -20.80
CA TYR A 70 0.93 -5.69 -19.58
C TYR A 70 -0.31 -6.36 -18.97
N LEU A 71 -1.25 -6.77 -19.81
CA LEU A 71 -2.49 -7.42 -19.38
C LEU A 71 -2.25 -8.87 -18.95
N VAL A 72 -1.33 -9.58 -19.61
CA VAL A 72 -0.92 -10.95 -19.20
C VAL A 72 -0.31 -10.96 -17.79
N GLN A 73 0.37 -9.90 -17.37
CA GLN A 73 0.88 -9.74 -16.00
C GLN A 73 -0.22 -9.57 -14.92
N ARG A 74 -1.50 -9.57 -15.31
CA ARG A 74 -2.65 -9.49 -14.40
C ARG A 74 -3.63 -10.64 -14.55
N ILE A 75 -3.28 -11.64 -15.35
CA ILE A 75 -4.16 -12.73 -15.78
C ILE A 75 -4.55 -13.66 -14.63
N LEU A 76 -3.72 -13.77 -13.57
CA LEU A 76 -3.94 -14.77 -12.52
C LEU A 76 -5.25 -14.52 -11.76
N THR A 77 -5.62 -13.26 -11.51
CA THR A 77 -6.85 -12.94 -10.79
C THR A 77 -8.09 -13.37 -11.58
N PRO A 78 -8.31 -12.94 -12.84
CA PRO A 78 -9.40 -13.45 -13.67
C PRO A 78 -9.43 -14.97 -13.82
N MET A 79 -8.26 -15.62 -13.97
CA MET A 79 -8.20 -17.08 -14.07
C MET A 79 -8.70 -17.78 -12.81
N ILE A 80 -8.38 -17.26 -11.61
CA ILE A 80 -8.90 -17.81 -10.36
C ILE A 80 -10.42 -17.65 -10.31
N ILE A 81 -10.94 -16.48 -10.71
CA ILE A 81 -12.40 -16.23 -10.78
C ILE A 81 -13.09 -17.21 -11.71
N HIS A 82 -12.56 -17.42 -12.92
CA HIS A 82 -13.07 -18.41 -13.87
C HIS A 82 -13.15 -19.81 -13.25
N ARG A 83 -12.08 -20.24 -12.56
CA ARG A 83 -12.02 -21.57 -11.94
C ARG A 83 -12.98 -21.72 -10.76
N ILE A 84 -13.09 -20.71 -9.91
CA ILE A 84 -14.07 -20.72 -8.81
C ILE A 84 -15.49 -20.88 -9.38
N ALA A 85 -15.84 -20.08 -10.39
CA ALA A 85 -17.16 -20.12 -10.99
C ALA A 85 -17.44 -21.44 -11.72
N SER A 86 -16.46 -21.97 -12.46
CA SER A 86 -16.56 -23.25 -13.16
C SER A 86 -16.81 -24.42 -12.20
N VAL A 87 -16.10 -24.47 -11.06
CA VAL A 87 -16.30 -25.50 -10.02
C VAL A 87 -17.64 -25.34 -9.32
N ALA A 88 -18.09 -24.10 -9.10
CA ALA A 88 -19.37 -23.80 -8.48
C ALA A 88 -20.56 -23.81 -9.46
N HIS A 89 -20.33 -24.11 -10.74
CA HIS A 89 -21.33 -24.03 -11.82
C HIS A 89 -22.06 -22.67 -11.90
N ILE A 90 -21.34 -21.58 -11.64
CA ILE A 90 -21.86 -20.20 -11.73
C ILE A 90 -21.64 -19.67 -13.15
N ASP A 91 -22.71 -19.21 -13.80
CA ASP A 91 -22.62 -18.56 -15.11
C ASP A 91 -22.05 -17.14 -14.98
N LEU A 92 -20.83 -16.94 -15.50
CA LEU A 92 -20.11 -15.66 -15.54
C LEU A 92 -20.54 -14.73 -16.69
N MET A 93 -21.37 -15.22 -17.61
CA MET A 93 -21.96 -14.36 -18.66
C MET A 93 -22.94 -13.36 -18.05
N VAL A 94 -23.58 -13.73 -16.94
CA VAL A 94 -24.37 -12.81 -16.12
C VAL A 94 -23.46 -11.89 -15.30
N THR A 95 -23.36 -10.62 -15.67
CA THR A 95 -22.49 -9.63 -15.00
C THR A 95 -22.69 -9.57 -13.48
N LYS A 96 -23.93 -9.69 -12.98
CA LYS A 96 -24.21 -9.72 -11.54
C LYS A 96 -23.54 -10.90 -10.83
N ASN A 97 -23.55 -12.08 -11.45
CA ASN A 97 -22.88 -13.26 -10.90
C ASN A 97 -21.36 -13.05 -10.87
N LEU A 98 -20.79 -12.55 -11.97
CA LEU A 98 -19.38 -12.22 -12.08
C LEU A 98 -18.93 -11.24 -10.96
N LEU A 99 -19.65 -10.13 -10.79
CA LEU A 99 -19.38 -9.15 -9.74
C LEU A 99 -19.45 -9.78 -8.34
N SER A 100 -20.42 -10.67 -8.11
CA SER A 100 -20.57 -11.37 -6.82
C SER A 100 -19.40 -12.31 -6.53
N VAL A 101 -18.89 -13.03 -7.53
CA VAL A 101 -17.72 -13.90 -7.38
C VAL A 101 -16.46 -13.08 -7.10
N PHE A 102 -16.26 -11.96 -7.82
CA PHE A 102 -15.15 -11.04 -7.54
C PHE A 102 -15.22 -10.45 -6.13
N LEU A 103 -16.39 -9.99 -5.69
CA LEU A 103 -16.58 -9.47 -4.32
C LEU A 103 -16.27 -10.55 -3.26
N LEU A 104 -16.79 -11.77 -3.42
CA LEU A 104 -16.51 -12.86 -2.48
C LEU A 104 -15.01 -13.21 -2.45
N TYR A 105 -14.37 -13.25 -3.61
CA TYR A 105 -12.93 -13.47 -3.74
C TYR A 105 -12.14 -12.37 -3.02
N ASN A 106 -12.46 -11.10 -3.28
CA ASN A 106 -11.82 -9.96 -2.64
C ASN A 106 -11.99 -10.00 -1.12
N TYR A 107 -13.19 -10.32 -0.61
CA TYR A 107 -13.43 -10.51 0.82
C TYR A 107 -12.49 -11.56 1.42
N CYS A 108 -12.38 -12.72 0.78
CA CYS A 108 -11.48 -13.80 1.22
C CYS A 108 -10.01 -13.35 1.26
N LEU A 109 -9.55 -12.61 0.25
CA LEU A 109 -8.19 -12.06 0.23
C LEU A 109 -7.95 -11.06 1.37
N ILE A 110 -8.88 -10.14 1.61
CA ILE A 110 -8.78 -9.16 2.70
C ILE A 110 -8.74 -9.86 4.06
N MET A 111 -9.60 -10.86 4.28
CA MET A 111 -9.57 -11.67 5.50
C MET A 111 -8.27 -12.47 5.63
N GLY A 112 -7.72 -12.95 4.52
CA GLY A 112 -6.38 -13.52 4.44
C GLY A 112 -5.30 -12.53 4.89
N CYS A 113 -5.36 -11.27 4.47
CA CYS A 113 -4.46 -10.22 4.93
C CYS A 113 -4.54 -10.01 6.45
N VAL A 114 -5.76 -9.97 7.00
CA VAL A 114 -5.97 -9.85 8.47
C VAL A 114 -5.34 -11.04 9.19
N TYR A 115 -5.62 -12.26 8.75
CA TYR A 115 -5.04 -13.46 9.34
C TYR A 115 -3.51 -13.40 9.34
N LEU A 116 -2.89 -13.09 8.20
CA LEU A 116 -1.45 -12.97 8.07
C LEU A 116 -0.89 -11.85 8.95
N LEU A 117 -1.55 -10.69 9.03
CA LEU A 117 -1.14 -9.59 9.91
C LEU A 117 -1.10 -10.02 11.38
N PHE A 118 -2.08 -10.79 11.85
CA PHE A 118 -2.07 -11.34 13.21
C PHE A 118 -0.93 -12.35 13.42
N ARG A 119 -0.63 -13.19 12.43
CA ARG A 119 0.51 -14.12 12.47
C ARG A 119 1.84 -13.37 12.51
N ILE A 120 2.00 -12.33 11.70
CA ILE A 120 3.17 -11.43 11.71
C ILE A 120 3.30 -10.76 13.06
N GLY A 121 2.22 -10.15 13.57
CA GLY A 121 2.21 -9.50 14.87
C GLY A 121 2.53 -10.47 16.01
N ALA A 122 2.14 -11.74 15.92
CA ALA A 122 2.55 -12.75 16.89
C ALA A 122 4.06 -13.02 16.82
N ARG A 123 4.64 -13.18 15.62
CA ARG A 123 6.10 -13.37 15.46
C ARG A 123 6.92 -12.17 15.90
N LEU A 124 6.40 -10.96 15.70
CA LEU A 124 7.05 -9.72 16.09
C LEU A 124 6.73 -9.30 17.54
N ASN A 125 6.05 -10.16 18.32
CA ASN A 125 5.65 -9.90 19.70
C ASN A 125 4.91 -8.56 19.88
N TRP A 126 4.00 -8.25 18.94
CA TRP A 126 3.13 -7.10 19.06
C TRP A 126 2.13 -7.28 20.18
N SER A 127 1.92 -6.21 20.93
CA SER A 127 0.81 -6.07 21.85
C SER A 127 -0.52 -6.24 21.10
N SER A 128 -1.57 -6.61 21.82
CA SER A 128 -2.92 -6.67 21.25
C SER A 128 -3.28 -5.33 20.60
N ASN A 129 -3.06 -4.22 21.29
CA ASN A 129 -3.40 -2.86 20.84
C ASN A 129 -2.77 -2.56 19.47
N THR A 130 -1.50 -2.92 19.27
CA THR A 130 -0.82 -2.74 17.99
C THR A 130 -1.44 -3.60 16.89
N LYS A 131 -1.68 -4.90 17.13
CA LYS A 131 -2.30 -5.79 16.13
C LYS A 131 -3.63 -5.22 15.65
N TYR A 132 -4.41 -4.74 16.60
CA TYR A 132 -5.73 -4.19 16.42
C TYR A 132 -5.71 -2.82 15.74
N LEU A 133 -4.81 -1.92 16.13
CA LEU A 133 -4.59 -0.66 15.42
C LEU A 133 -4.19 -0.91 13.96
N CYS A 134 -3.19 -1.77 13.71
CA CYS A 134 -2.77 -2.10 12.35
C CYS A 134 -3.91 -2.75 11.54
N THR A 135 -4.73 -3.60 12.17
CA THR A 135 -5.91 -4.19 11.51
C THR A 135 -6.92 -3.12 11.12
N GLY A 136 -7.21 -2.15 12.00
CA GLY A 136 -8.11 -1.03 11.67
C GLY A 136 -7.53 -0.11 10.60
N LEU A 137 -6.21 0.11 10.58
CA LEU A 137 -5.51 0.85 9.52
C LEU A 137 -5.58 0.13 8.17
N LEU A 138 -5.48 -1.20 8.17
CA LEU A 138 -5.60 -2.04 6.97
C LEU A 138 -7.03 -2.06 6.43
N LEU A 139 -8.02 -2.27 7.30
CA LEU A 139 -9.41 -2.50 6.89
C LEU A 139 -10.16 -1.20 6.62
N PHE A 140 -10.03 -0.20 7.48
CA PHE A 140 -10.94 0.94 7.50
C PHE A 140 -10.38 2.16 6.76
N ASN A 141 -9.97 1.95 5.50
CA ASN A 141 -9.55 3.02 4.60
C ASN A 141 -10.37 2.96 3.29
N PHE A 142 -10.24 3.99 2.46
CA PHE A 142 -11.00 4.08 1.20
C PHE A 142 -10.68 2.92 0.25
N ALA A 143 -9.40 2.53 0.14
CA ALA A 143 -8.96 1.43 -0.71
C ALA A 143 -9.71 0.12 -0.41
N VAL A 144 -9.86 -0.23 0.87
CA VAL A 144 -10.45 -1.51 1.27
C VAL A 144 -11.96 -1.44 1.43
N LEU A 145 -12.49 -0.45 2.15
CA LEU A 145 -13.93 -0.37 2.40
C LEU A 145 -14.72 0.07 1.18
N LYS A 146 -14.22 1.06 0.43
CA LYS A 146 -15.01 1.70 -0.62
C LYS A 146 -14.59 1.26 -2.02
N MET A 147 -13.31 1.33 -2.36
CA MET A 147 -12.84 1.01 -3.72
C MET A 147 -13.09 -0.45 -4.08
N ASN A 148 -12.73 -1.40 -3.22
CA ASN A 148 -12.88 -2.83 -3.51
C ASN A 148 -14.33 -3.31 -3.58
N THR A 149 -15.27 -2.61 -2.96
CA THR A 149 -16.71 -2.94 -3.02
C THR A 149 -17.39 -2.22 -4.18
N TYR A 150 -17.03 -0.96 -4.44
CA TYR A 150 -17.56 -0.14 -5.52
C TYR A 150 -17.08 -0.58 -6.91
N TYR A 151 -15.83 -1.03 -7.00
CA TYR A 151 -15.19 -1.45 -8.25
C TYR A 151 -14.45 -2.79 -8.05
N PRO A 152 -15.20 -3.91 -7.90
CA PRO A 152 -14.65 -5.16 -7.39
C PRO A 152 -13.83 -5.97 -8.40
N VAL A 153 -13.92 -5.64 -9.69
CA VAL A 153 -13.31 -6.44 -10.79
C VAL A 153 -11.80 -6.18 -10.94
N LEU A 154 -11.24 -5.31 -10.10
CA LEU A 154 -9.84 -4.91 -10.16
C LEU A 154 -8.91 -5.89 -9.41
N THR A 155 -7.61 -5.82 -9.70
CA THR A 155 -6.60 -6.72 -9.14
C THR A 155 -5.94 -6.21 -7.85
N ASP A 156 -6.39 -5.07 -7.32
CA ASP A 156 -5.82 -4.39 -6.16
C ASP A 156 -5.86 -5.25 -4.89
N PRO A 157 -6.96 -5.95 -4.55
CA PRO A 157 -7.01 -6.85 -3.38
C PRO A 157 -6.00 -7.98 -3.50
N SER A 158 -5.87 -8.57 -4.70
CA SER A 158 -4.88 -9.60 -4.99
C SER A 158 -3.47 -9.06 -4.81
N GLY A 159 -3.18 -7.87 -5.35
CA GLY A 159 -1.88 -7.21 -5.20
C GLY A 159 -1.52 -6.96 -3.74
N MET A 160 -2.48 -6.46 -2.95
CA MET A 160 -2.30 -6.25 -1.51
C MET A 160 -2.08 -7.57 -0.76
N PHE A 161 -2.84 -8.62 -1.09
CA PHE A 161 -2.68 -9.94 -0.47
C PHE A 161 -1.33 -10.56 -0.78
N MET A 162 -0.86 -10.48 -2.03
CA MET A 162 0.47 -10.93 -2.42
C MET A 162 1.56 -10.14 -1.69
N GLY A 163 1.39 -8.82 -1.54
CA GLY A 163 2.27 -7.97 -0.72
C GLY A 163 2.34 -8.43 0.74
N MET A 164 1.19 -8.76 1.35
CA MET A 164 1.13 -9.28 2.73
C MET A 164 1.77 -10.66 2.86
N LEU A 165 1.56 -11.57 1.89
CA LEU A 165 2.22 -12.88 1.83
C LEU A 165 3.74 -12.74 1.72
N GLY A 166 4.22 -11.86 0.84
CA GLY A 166 5.65 -11.60 0.67
C GLY A 166 6.28 -11.07 1.96
N ALA A 167 5.61 -10.12 2.61
CA ALA A 167 6.07 -9.62 3.92
C ALA A 167 6.04 -10.72 5.00
N TYR A 168 5.01 -11.57 5.03
CA TYR A 168 4.92 -12.70 5.95
C TYR A 168 6.09 -13.68 5.77
N PHE A 169 6.35 -14.13 4.54
CA PHE A 169 7.41 -15.09 4.26
C PHE A 169 8.80 -14.49 4.44
N TYR A 170 8.98 -13.20 4.16
CA TYR A 170 10.19 -12.48 4.50
C TYR A 170 10.43 -12.48 6.02
N ILE A 171 9.42 -12.15 6.83
CA ILE A 171 9.56 -12.15 8.30
C ILE A 171 9.77 -13.57 8.85
N ASP A 172 9.15 -14.58 8.23
CA ASP A 172 9.30 -15.99 8.60
C ASP A 172 10.63 -16.61 8.22
N ARG A 173 11.42 -15.92 7.39
CA ARG A 173 12.60 -16.51 6.79
C ARG A 173 12.34 -17.67 5.81
N ASN A 174 11.17 -17.69 5.19
CA ASN A 174 10.76 -18.75 4.26
C ASN A 174 11.06 -18.35 2.81
N ARG A 175 12.24 -18.74 2.30
CA ARG A 175 12.69 -18.43 0.92
C ARG A 175 11.75 -19.00 -0.14
N LEU A 176 11.31 -20.24 0.04
CA LEU A 176 10.45 -20.91 -0.93
C LEU A 176 9.09 -20.20 -1.02
N GLY A 177 8.49 -19.88 0.13
CA GLY A 177 7.24 -19.13 0.18
C GLY A 177 7.36 -17.76 -0.49
N LEU A 178 8.46 -17.04 -0.25
CA LEU A 178 8.73 -15.76 -0.90
C LEU A 178 8.91 -15.91 -2.41
N TRP A 179 9.62 -16.94 -2.88
CA TRP A 179 9.83 -17.21 -4.31
C TRP A 179 8.52 -17.56 -5.03
N ILE A 180 7.71 -18.45 -4.44
CA ILE A 180 6.38 -18.82 -4.99
C ILE A 180 5.48 -17.58 -5.04
N THR A 181 5.51 -16.75 -4.00
CA THR A 181 4.74 -15.52 -3.95
C THR A 181 5.21 -14.53 -5.01
N ALA A 182 6.51 -14.46 -5.28
CA ALA A 182 7.05 -13.62 -6.35
C ALA A 182 6.65 -14.11 -7.74
N LEU A 183 6.69 -15.42 -7.97
CA LEU A 183 6.23 -16.04 -9.22
C LEU A 183 4.75 -15.74 -9.47
N LEU A 184 3.89 -16.10 -8.53
CA LEU A 184 2.45 -15.88 -8.67
C LEU A 184 2.11 -14.39 -8.74
N GLY A 185 2.79 -13.56 -7.93
CA GLY A 185 2.57 -12.12 -7.85
C GLY A 185 2.90 -11.40 -9.16
N SER A 186 3.86 -11.93 -9.94
CA SER A 186 4.22 -11.39 -11.26
C SER A 186 3.09 -11.49 -12.29
N PHE A 187 2.07 -12.32 -12.04
CA PHE A 187 0.85 -12.46 -12.85
C PHE A 187 -0.39 -11.83 -12.20
N VAL A 188 -0.20 -11.12 -11.07
CA VAL A 188 -1.24 -10.35 -10.38
C VAL A 188 -1.03 -8.86 -10.58
N PHE A 189 0.21 -8.39 -10.41
CA PHE A 189 0.55 -6.98 -10.48
C PHE A 189 1.98 -6.80 -10.98
N PRO A 190 2.23 -5.99 -12.02
CA PRO A 190 3.56 -5.81 -12.61
C PRO A 190 4.66 -5.38 -11.62
N SER A 191 4.31 -4.57 -10.61
CA SER A 191 5.28 -4.04 -9.64
C SER A 191 5.79 -5.08 -8.64
N LEU A 192 5.08 -6.21 -8.46
CA LEU A 192 5.42 -7.21 -7.45
C LEU A 192 6.77 -7.87 -7.68
N ILE A 193 7.17 -8.11 -8.94
CA ILE A 193 8.46 -8.74 -9.23
C ILE A 193 9.64 -7.89 -8.76
N TYR A 194 9.55 -6.56 -8.92
CA TYR A 194 10.59 -5.62 -8.50
C TYR A 194 10.63 -5.45 -6.97
N ASN A 195 9.44 -5.37 -6.36
CA ASN A 195 9.31 -5.30 -4.91
C ASN A 195 9.89 -6.55 -4.24
N PHE A 196 9.61 -7.74 -4.77
CA PHE A 196 10.13 -8.97 -4.22
C PHE A 196 11.59 -9.25 -4.57
N ALA A 197 12.12 -8.69 -5.67
CA ALA A 197 13.55 -8.72 -5.95
C ALA A 197 14.36 -8.19 -4.75
N CYS A 198 13.95 -7.04 -4.22
CA CYS A 198 14.61 -6.41 -3.07
C CYS A 198 14.61 -7.35 -1.84
N LEU A 199 13.45 -7.95 -1.53
CA LEU A 199 13.31 -8.83 -0.37
C LEU A 199 14.01 -10.18 -0.56
N PHE A 200 14.09 -10.68 -1.80
CA PHE A 200 14.63 -12.00 -2.11
C PHE A 200 16.16 -12.00 -2.21
N LEU A 201 16.75 -11.00 -2.88
CA LEU A 201 18.20 -10.91 -3.08
C LEU A 201 18.96 -10.73 -1.77
N PHE A 202 18.35 -10.05 -0.80
CA PHE A 202 18.93 -9.74 0.52
C PHE A 202 18.17 -10.42 1.65
N ALA A 203 17.65 -11.61 1.37
CA ALA A 203 16.87 -12.38 2.34
C ALA A 203 17.77 -12.93 3.47
N PHE A 204 17.49 -12.48 4.70
CA PHE A 204 17.95 -13.08 5.97
C PHE A 204 19.39 -12.78 6.37
N GLU A 205 19.73 -11.49 6.37
CA GLU A 205 21.01 -11.00 6.90
C GLU A 205 21.14 -11.25 8.41
N GLY A 206 22.36 -11.58 8.84
CA GLY A 206 22.72 -11.75 10.24
C GLY A 206 22.50 -10.45 11.01
N ARG A 207 22.07 -10.55 12.28
CA ARG A 207 21.59 -9.44 13.13
C ARG A 207 22.67 -8.45 13.57
N GLU A 208 23.82 -8.36 12.90
CA GLU A 208 24.76 -7.29 13.20
C GLU A 208 24.09 -6.00 12.76
N LYS A 209 23.58 -5.26 13.76
CA LYS A 209 22.94 -3.97 13.51
C LYS A 209 24.02 -3.07 12.93
N PRO A 210 23.91 -2.62 11.66
CA PRO A 210 24.83 -1.62 11.17
C PRO A 210 24.78 -0.44 12.14
N SER A 211 25.95 0.09 12.52
CA SER A 211 26.01 1.21 13.45
C SER A 211 25.31 2.39 12.80
N ILE A 212 24.15 2.78 13.34
CA ILE A 212 23.34 3.89 12.83
C ILE A 212 24.12 5.18 13.09
N ARG A 213 25.01 5.57 12.18
CA ARG A 213 25.70 6.86 12.21
C ARG A 213 25.25 7.69 11.00
N GLN A 214 24.39 8.66 11.30
CA GLN A 214 24.14 9.91 10.57
C GLN A 214 23.12 9.89 9.41
N SER A 215 22.49 11.06 9.24
CA SER A 215 21.47 11.32 8.21
C SER A 215 22.12 11.63 6.87
N ASN A 216 21.58 11.08 5.78
CA ASN A 216 22.07 11.25 4.41
C ASN A 216 21.61 12.53 3.72
N GLY A 217 21.57 13.64 4.46
CA GLY A 217 20.97 14.89 3.99
C GLY A 217 21.48 15.32 2.61
N ALA A 218 22.80 15.32 2.38
CA ALA A 218 23.36 15.76 1.10
C ALA A 218 22.92 14.88 -0.08
N ILE A 219 22.96 13.56 0.09
CA ILE A 219 22.62 12.60 -0.98
C ILE A 219 21.12 12.60 -1.23
N ALA A 220 20.31 12.63 -0.16
CA ALA A 220 18.86 12.78 -0.27
C ALA A 220 18.48 14.07 -1.01
N LEU A 221 19.23 15.17 -0.79
CA LEU A 221 19.02 16.44 -1.49
C LEU A 221 19.39 16.32 -2.98
N ILE A 222 20.52 15.70 -3.30
CA ILE A 222 20.92 15.46 -4.70
C ILE A 222 19.85 14.65 -5.43
N VAL A 223 19.38 13.54 -4.83
CA VAL A 223 18.34 12.70 -5.45
C VAL A 223 17.03 13.47 -5.60
N ALA A 224 16.63 14.26 -4.59
CA ALA A 224 15.45 15.11 -4.68
C ALA A 224 15.55 16.12 -5.83
N LEU A 225 16.70 16.80 -5.98
CA LEU A 225 16.95 17.72 -7.08
C LEU A 225 16.94 17.00 -8.44
N MET A 226 17.54 15.81 -8.53
CA MET A 226 17.50 14.98 -9.74
C MET A 226 16.07 14.60 -10.13
N VAL A 227 15.23 14.21 -9.17
CA VAL A 227 13.81 13.91 -9.42
C VAL A 227 13.06 15.16 -9.90
N CYS A 228 13.32 16.33 -9.32
CA CYS A 228 12.72 17.59 -9.79
C CYS A 228 13.17 17.96 -11.22
N CYS A 229 14.47 17.85 -11.53
CA CYS A 229 14.99 18.06 -12.88
C CYS A 229 14.41 17.06 -13.88
N TRP A 230 14.28 15.80 -13.47
CA TRP A 230 13.71 14.75 -14.29
C TRP A 230 12.21 14.98 -14.54
N CYS A 231 11.48 15.48 -13.54
CA CYS A 231 10.10 15.92 -13.70
C CYS A 231 9.98 17.05 -14.74
N LEU A 232 10.83 18.08 -14.64
CA LEU A 232 10.87 19.15 -15.63
C LEU A 232 11.14 18.61 -17.03
N HIS A 233 12.10 17.70 -17.18
CA HIS A 233 12.38 17.05 -18.47
C HIS A 233 11.15 16.32 -19.03
N CYS A 234 10.38 15.62 -18.18
CA CYS A 234 9.18 14.88 -18.61
C CYS A 234 7.99 15.78 -19.01
N LEU A 235 7.97 17.06 -18.61
CA LEU A 235 6.89 17.98 -18.97
C LEU A 235 6.94 18.45 -20.43
N PHE A 236 8.10 18.41 -21.09
CA PHE A 236 8.28 18.93 -22.45
C PHE A 236 7.87 17.96 -23.59
N PRO A 237 8.11 16.64 -23.54
CA PRO A 237 7.97 15.78 -24.72
C PRO A 237 6.62 15.07 -24.93
N LEU A 238 5.60 15.23 -24.07
CA LEU A 238 4.41 14.35 -24.11
C LEU A 238 3.04 15.06 -24.08
N PRO A 239 2.65 15.80 -25.15
CA PRO A 239 1.32 16.41 -25.25
C PRO A 239 0.17 15.38 -25.19
N GLU A 240 0.36 14.22 -25.83
CA GLU A 240 -0.67 13.19 -25.91
C GLU A 240 -0.93 12.53 -24.54
N PHE A 241 0.11 12.37 -23.73
CA PHE A 241 0.02 11.78 -22.40
C PHE A 241 -0.58 12.77 -21.39
N ALA A 242 -0.19 14.04 -21.46
CA ALA A 242 -0.70 15.11 -20.61
C ALA A 242 -2.21 15.34 -20.78
N SER A 243 -2.77 15.05 -21.96
CA SER A 243 -4.21 15.22 -22.23
C SER A 243 -5.13 14.29 -21.42
N ARG A 244 -4.60 13.21 -20.84
CA ARG A 244 -5.37 12.20 -20.09
C ARG A 244 -5.54 12.52 -18.61
N PHE A 245 -4.89 13.58 -18.12
CA PHE A 245 -4.88 13.94 -16.69
C PHE A 245 -5.30 15.39 -16.50
N THR A 246 -5.51 15.75 -15.23
CA THR A 246 -5.61 17.16 -14.88
C THR A 246 -4.33 17.88 -15.33
N SER A 247 -4.51 18.99 -16.03
CA SER A 247 -3.40 19.81 -16.51
C SER A 247 -2.56 20.33 -15.35
N VAL A 248 -1.24 20.39 -15.53
CA VAL A 248 -0.34 21.02 -14.58
C VAL A 248 -0.64 22.51 -14.48
N ASP A 249 -0.87 23.02 -13.27
CA ASP A 249 -0.95 24.47 -13.05
C ASP A 249 0.47 25.06 -13.02
N TRP A 250 0.86 25.70 -14.12
CA TRP A 250 2.18 26.34 -14.28
C TRP A 250 2.47 27.42 -13.24
N ARG A 251 1.43 28.04 -12.65
CA ARG A 251 1.60 29.04 -11.58
C ARG A 251 2.03 28.38 -10.27
N LEU A 252 1.57 27.15 -10.03
CA LEU A 252 1.88 26.36 -8.83
C LEU A 252 3.03 25.38 -9.05
N LEU A 253 3.55 25.24 -10.27
CA LEU A 253 4.64 24.32 -10.59
C LEU A 253 5.89 24.50 -9.70
N PRO A 254 6.40 25.72 -9.42
CA PRO A 254 7.54 25.88 -8.52
C PRO A 254 7.27 25.32 -7.12
N LEU A 255 6.08 25.59 -6.57
CA LEU A 255 5.67 25.08 -5.28
C LEU A 255 5.50 23.55 -5.31
N SER A 256 5.01 23.00 -6.43
CA SER A 256 4.86 21.56 -6.64
C SER A 256 6.19 20.84 -6.72
N LEU A 257 7.18 21.42 -7.40
CA LEU A 257 8.55 20.91 -7.43
C LEU A 257 9.22 21.01 -6.05
N MET A 258 8.99 22.09 -5.29
CA MET A 258 9.46 22.20 -3.91
C MET A 258 8.83 21.12 -3.01
N ALA A 259 7.52 20.89 -3.12
CA ALA A 259 6.82 19.87 -2.36
C ALA A 259 7.30 18.45 -2.72
N LEU A 260 7.47 18.15 -4.03
CA LEU A 260 8.03 16.90 -4.52
C LEU A 260 9.46 16.69 -4.01
N GLY A 261 10.32 17.71 -4.13
CA GLY A 261 11.69 17.66 -3.65
C GLY A 261 11.76 17.44 -2.13
N ALA A 262 10.92 18.15 -1.36
CA ALA A 262 10.82 17.97 0.09
C ALA A 262 10.34 16.56 0.45
N TYR A 263 9.37 16.01 -0.28
CA TYR A 263 8.87 14.65 -0.09
C TYR A 263 9.97 13.60 -0.31
N VAL A 264 10.66 13.66 -1.45
CA VAL A 264 11.74 12.73 -1.79
C VAL A 264 12.90 12.88 -0.80
N PHE A 265 13.30 14.10 -0.48
CA PHE A 265 14.34 14.37 0.50
C PHE A 265 13.99 13.77 1.87
N TYR A 266 12.78 14.02 2.38
CA TYR A 266 12.32 13.48 3.64
C TYR A 266 12.26 11.94 3.63
N GLY A 267 11.77 11.38 2.52
CA GLY A 267 11.73 9.95 2.24
C GLY A 267 13.09 9.28 2.39
N LEU A 268 14.14 9.90 1.85
CA LEU A 268 15.48 9.29 1.73
C LEU A 268 16.46 9.68 2.85
N ARG A 269 16.25 10.80 3.55
CA ARG A 269 17.24 11.37 4.50
C ARG A 269 17.61 10.42 5.64
N TYR A 270 16.69 9.56 6.08
CA TYR A 270 16.91 8.63 7.20
C TYR A 270 17.29 7.21 6.78
N SER A 271 17.46 6.96 5.48
CA SER A 271 17.94 5.68 4.95
C SER A 271 19.48 5.56 5.07
N LEU A 272 20.04 4.39 4.75
CA LEU A 272 21.49 4.13 4.76
C LEU A 272 22.24 4.98 3.72
N THR A 273 23.50 5.31 4.00
CA THR A 273 24.35 6.03 3.02
C THR A 273 24.59 5.11 1.81
N PRO A 274 24.79 5.61 0.57
CA PRO A 274 25.15 4.76 -0.56
C PRO A 274 26.40 3.92 -0.31
N LEU A 275 27.38 4.45 0.43
CA LEU A 275 28.58 3.70 0.81
C LEU A 275 28.26 2.54 1.77
N GLU A 276 27.41 2.77 2.77
CA GLU A 276 26.93 1.70 3.67
C GLU A 276 26.05 0.71 2.93
N MET A 277 25.14 1.17 2.07
CA MET A 277 24.33 0.29 1.23
C MET A 277 25.19 -0.57 0.33
N LEU A 278 26.21 0.00 -0.32
CA LEU A 278 27.14 -0.74 -1.16
C LEU A 278 27.96 -1.73 -0.32
N ARG A 279 28.42 -1.32 0.86
CA ARG A 279 29.16 -2.20 1.78
C ARG A 279 28.31 -3.38 2.23
N GLU A 280 27.09 -3.13 2.70
CA GLU A 280 26.14 -4.17 3.12
C GLU A 280 25.73 -5.04 1.93
N PHE A 281 25.52 -4.44 0.76
CA PHE A 281 25.27 -5.18 -0.47
C PHE A 281 26.41 -6.16 -0.74
N LEU A 282 27.65 -5.70 -0.81
CA LEU A 282 28.80 -6.57 -1.09
C LEU A 282 29.03 -7.62 0.00
N LYS A 283 28.76 -7.29 1.27
CA LYS A 283 28.89 -8.22 2.40
C LYS A 283 27.84 -9.33 2.36
N ASN A 284 26.61 -9.00 1.99
CA ASN A 284 25.45 -9.89 2.14
C ASN A 284 24.90 -10.40 0.80
N PHE A 285 25.50 -10.04 -0.34
CA PHE A 285 25.05 -10.46 -1.66
C PHE A 285 25.09 -11.99 -1.78
N ASN A 286 23.93 -12.58 -2.02
CA ASN A 286 23.81 -14.02 -2.18
C ASN A 286 23.68 -14.37 -3.67
N VAL A 287 24.76 -14.88 -4.26
CA VAL A 287 24.81 -15.27 -5.68
C VAL A 287 23.73 -16.30 -6.03
N ASN A 288 23.43 -17.25 -5.13
CA ASN A 288 22.39 -18.25 -5.36
C ASN A 288 20.99 -17.61 -5.38
N ALA A 289 20.74 -16.64 -4.48
CA ALA A 289 19.49 -15.87 -4.51
C ALA A 289 19.40 -15.02 -5.79
N ALA A 290 20.50 -14.41 -6.23
CA ALA A 290 20.55 -13.69 -7.50
C ALA A 290 20.26 -14.59 -8.69
N LEU A 291 20.88 -15.78 -8.76
CA LEU A 291 20.63 -16.75 -9.83
C LEU A 291 19.18 -17.23 -9.82
N LEU A 292 18.62 -17.57 -8.66
CA LEU A 292 17.21 -17.97 -8.53
C LEU A 292 16.24 -16.85 -8.93
N PHE A 293 16.59 -15.61 -8.65
CA PHE A 293 15.81 -14.46 -9.10
C PHE A 293 15.92 -14.26 -10.62
N VAL A 294 17.10 -14.42 -11.21
CA VAL A 294 17.28 -14.37 -12.67
C VAL A 294 16.46 -15.47 -13.34
N ILE A 295 16.52 -16.70 -12.82
CA ILE A 295 15.69 -17.82 -13.32
C ILE A 295 14.20 -17.46 -13.23
N LEU A 296 13.75 -16.95 -12.09
CA LEU A 296 12.37 -16.50 -11.92
C LEU A 296 11.98 -15.44 -12.95
N TRP A 297 12.82 -14.42 -13.14
CA TRP A 297 12.58 -13.34 -14.08
C TRP A 297 12.52 -13.85 -15.52
N VAL A 298 13.44 -14.73 -15.92
CA VAL A 298 13.45 -15.37 -17.24
C VAL A 298 12.19 -16.21 -17.44
N VAL A 299 11.81 -17.06 -16.48
CA VAL A 299 10.60 -17.89 -16.56
C VAL A 299 9.36 -17.01 -16.72
N VAL A 300 9.23 -15.96 -15.92
CA VAL A 300 8.12 -15.00 -16.01
C VAL A 300 8.10 -14.33 -17.39
N LYS A 301 9.24 -13.84 -17.87
CA LYS A 301 9.33 -13.17 -19.19
C LYS A 301 9.04 -14.09 -20.36
N LEU A 302 9.58 -15.31 -20.35
CA LEU A 302 9.29 -16.30 -21.38
C LEU A 302 7.81 -16.70 -21.37
N THR A 303 7.22 -16.87 -20.18
CA THR A 303 5.79 -17.18 -20.04
C THR A 303 4.93 -16.04 -20.57
N ILE A 304 5.23 -14.79 -20.21
CA ILE A 304 4.49 -13.62 -20.70
C ILE A 304 4.62 -13.54 -22.22
N ASN A 305 5.83 -13.64 -22.77
CA ASN A 305 6.05 -13.54 -24.21
C ASN A 305 5.43 -14.69 -25.00
N GLY A 306 5.28 -15.88 -24.40
CA GLY A 306 4.63 -17.03 -25.03
C GLY A 306 3.10 -16.97 -25.01
N ILE A 307 2.50 -16.08 -24.20
CA ILE A 307 1.04 -15.92 -24.07
C ILE A 307 0.58 -14.59 -24.68
N ALA A 308 1.40 -13.54 -24.59
CA ALA A 308 1.03 -12.19 -24.99
C ALA A 308 0.94 -12.03 -26.51
N SER A 309 0.01 -11.18 -26.94
CA SER A 309 -0.03 -10.68 -28.31
C SER A 309 1.09 -9.67 -28.57
N ASP A 310 1.39 -9.45 -29.86
CA ASP A 310 2.36 -8.44 -30.30
C ASP A 310 1.85 -6.99 -30.15
N ALA A 311 0.63 -6.80 -29.63
CA ALA A 311 0.08 -5.47 -29.40
C ALA A 311 0.93 -4.70 -28.37
N PRO A 312 1.12 -3.38 -28.55
CA PRO A 312 1.91 -2.58 -27.62
C PRO A 312 1.26 -2.61 -26.22
N PRO A 313 2.07 -2.67 -25.14
CA PRO A 313 1.55 -2.68 -23.77
C PRO A 313 0.79 -1.38 -23.46
N ASN A 314 -0.34 -1.50 -22.76
CA ASN A 314 -1.13 -0.32 -22.35
C ASN A 314 -0.30 0.62 -21.47
N MET A 315 0.48 0.03 -20.55
CA MET A 315 1.41 0.72 -19.67
C MET A 315 2.65 -0.14 -19.50
N ASP A 316 3.80 0.33 -19.99
CA ASP A 316 5.09 -0.30 -19.72
C ASP A 316 5.87 0.53 -18.68
N LEU A 317 7.04 0.02 -18.31
CA LEU A 317 7.91 0.70 -17.36
C LEU A 317 8.31 2.09 -17.88
N ASN A 318 8.52 2.25 -19.19
CA ASN A 318 8.92 3.52 -19.80
C ASN A 318 7.81 4.58 -19.65
N ARG A 319 6.58 4.23 -20.04
CA ARG A 319 5.39 5.08 -19.85
C ARG A 319 5.19 5.41 -18.38
N TYR A 320 5.36 4.44 -17.47
CA TYR A 320 5.26 4.69 -16.03
C TYR A 320 6.31 5.69 -15.53
N ILE A 321 7.57 5.50 -15.92
CA ILE A 321 8.70 6.35 -15.58
C ILE A 321 8.45 7.79 -16.04
N HIS A 322 7.88 8.01 -17.22
CA HIS A 322 7.51 9.35 -17.66
C HIS A 322 6.22 9.90 -17.03
N ALA A 323 5.27 9.03 -16.71
CA ALA A 323 3.98 9.41 -16.15
C ALA A 323 4.07 9.88 -14.70
N ALA A 324 4.76 9.10 -13.87
CA ALA A 324 4.75 9.30 -12.43
C ALA A 324 5.23 10.71 -12.03
N PRO A 325 6.34 11.25 -12.56
CA PRO A 325 6.77 12.62 -12.27
C PRO A 325 5.74 13.68 -12.68
N ILE A 326 5.15 13.55 -13.87
CA ILE A 326 4.13 14.51 -14.36
C ILE A 326 2.94 14.54 -13.39
N THR A 327 2.44 13.37 -13.00
CA THR A 327 1.31 13.26 -12.06
C THR A 327 1.63 13.77 -10.65
N ALA A 328 2.92 13.84 -10.28
CA ALA A 328 3.38 14.28 -8.97
C ALA A 328 3.40 15.82 -8.82
N VAL A 329 3.36 16.55 -9.93
CA VAL A 329 3.46 18.03 -9.96
C VAL A 329 2.21 18.71 -10.52
N VAL A 330 1.12 17.95 -10.72
CA VAL A 330 -0.18 18.52 -11.09
C VAL A 330 -0.62 19.58 -10.07
N GLU A 331 -0.44 19.27 -8.79
CA GLU A 331 -0.71 20.15 -7.65
C GLU A 331 0.35 19.97 -6.55
N PRO A 332 0.60 20.98 -5.69
CA PRO A 332 1.65 20.90 -4.68
C PRO A 332 1.51 19.77 -3.65
N GLY A 333 2.33 18.73 -3.77
CA GLY A 333 2.26 17.61 -2.82
C GLY A 333 1.03 16.72 -3.01
N ILE A 334 0.41 16.75 -4.21
CA ILE A 334 -0.76 15.95 -4.58
C ILE A 334 -0.59 14.47 -4.25
N SER A 335 0.59 13.89 -4.44
CA SER A 335 0.83 12.47 -4.18
C SER A 335 0.68 12.15 -2.70
N ILE A 336 1.21 12.99 -1.79
CA ILE A 336 1.04 12.79 -0.34
C ILE A 336 -0.43 12.89 0.03
N ALA A 337 -1.10 13.93 -0.47
CA ALA A 337 -2.51 14.17 -0.18
C ALA A 337 -3.37 12.97 -0.62
N LEU A 338 -3.16 12.45 -1.83
CA LEU A 338 -3.92 11.31 -2.33
C LEU A 338 -3.54 9.98 -1.68
N HIS A 339 -2.30 9.80 -1.20
CA HIS A 339 -1.97 8.63 -0.38
C HIS A 339 -2.72 8.68 0.95
N ILE A 340 -2.77 9.83 1.63
CA ILE A 340 -3.55 10.01 2.87
C ILE A 340 -5.04 9.81 2.59
N PHE A 341 -5.56 10.44 1.55
CA PHE A 341 -6.96 10.35 1.19
C PHE A 341 -7.37 8.90 0.86
N TYR A 342 -6.50 8.12 0.21
CA TYR A 342 -6.76 6.74 -0.22
C TYR A 342 -6.54 5.69 0.90
N PHE A 343 -5.43 5.77 1.62
CA PHE A 343 -5.05 4.82 2.69
C PHE A 343 -5.43 5.27 4.10
N GLY A 344 -6.02 6.45 4.26
CA GLY A 344 -6.49 6.99 5.53
C GLY A 344 -5.35 7.45 6.44
N LEU A 345 -5.42 7.08 7.73
CA LEU A 345 -4.45 7.52 8.74
C LEU A 345 -3.07 6.86 8.60
N ALA A 346 -2.95 5.76 7.86
CA ALA A 346 -1.71 5.00 7.82
C ALA A 346 -0.52 5.83 7.27
N PRO A 347 -0.62 6.53 6.11
CA PRO A 347 0.43 7.42 5.63
C PRO A 347 0.74 8.59 6.58
N VAL A 348 -0.26 9.15 7.27
CA VAL A 348 -0.04 10.21 8.27
C VAL A 348 0.86 9.71 9.40
N LEU A 349 0.56 8.53 9.93
CA LEU A 349 1.39 7.90 10.97
C LEU A 349 2.78 7.54 10.41
N MET A 350 2.87 7.11 9.15
CA MET A 350 4.17 6.84 8.51
C MET A 350 5.02 8.11 8.41
N LEU A 351 4.43 9.25 8.04
CA LEU A 351 5.14 10.54 8.01
C LEU A 351 5.60 10.94 9.41
N LEU A 352 4.76 10.81 10.44
CA LEU A 352 5.14 11.16 11.81
C LEU A 352 6.25 10.27 12.38
N PHE A 353 6.27 8.99 11.99
CA PHE A 353 7.23 7.99 12.49
C PHE A 353 8.28 7.58 11.45
N TRP A 354 8.51 8.40 10.42
CA TRP A 354 9.29 8.01 9.25
C TRP A 354 10.73 7.62 9.58
N ARG A 355 11.38 8.39 10.46
CA ARG A 355 12.73 8.08 10.96
C ARG A 355 12.78 6.71 11.64
N GLN A 356 11.81 6.43 12.51
CA GLN A 356 11.73 5.17 13.25
C GLN A 356 11.37 4.00 12.32
N ILE A 357 10.57 4.23 11.29
CA ILE A 357 10.27 3.25 10.23
C ILE A 357 11.54 2.90 9.47
N ASN A 358 12.35 3.88 9.07
CA ASN A 358 13.63 3.63 8.41
C ASN A 358 14.59 2.83 9.31
N GLN A 359 14.69 3.20 10.59
CA GLN A 359 15.47 2.43 11.57
C GLN A 359 14.97 0.99 11.69
N LYS A 360 13.64 0.80 11.69
CA LYS A 360 13.04 -0.53 11.75
C LYS A 360 13.27 -1.34 10.46
N ALA A 361 13.28 -0.70 9.30
CA ALA A 361 13.62 -1.33 8.03
C ALA A 361 15.09 -1.81 8.04
N ILE A 362 16.01 -1.00 8.57
CA ILE A 362 17.42 -1.38 8.76
C ILE A 362 17.53 -2.60 9.69
N GLU A 363 16.75 -2.64 10.78
CA GLU A 363 16.70 -3.83 11.66
C GLU A 363 16.17 -5.09 10.97
N PHE A 364 15.38 -4.93 9.90
CA PHE A 364 14.86 -6.03 9.10
C PHE A 364 15.83 -6.46 7.98
N GLY A 365 16.90 -5.72 7.72
CA GLY A 365 17.94 -6.02 6.74
C GLY A 365 17.85 -5.17 5.46
N LEU A 366 18.91 -5.21 4.66
CA LEU A 366 19.08 -4.39 3.45
C LEU A 366 17.93 -4.56 2.46
N GLY A 367 17.38 -5.77 2.32
CA GLY A 367 16.25 -6.03 1.41
C GLY A 367 15.02 -5.18 1.75
N CYS A 368 14.74 -5.00 3.04
CA CYS A 368 13.65 -4.15 3.50
C CYS A 368 13.94 -2.65 3.29
N VAL A 369 15.21 -2.23 3.40
CA VAL A 369 15.64 -0.86 3.10
C VAL A 369 15.48 -0.56 1.61
N LEU A 370 15.98 -1.43 0.73
CA LEU A 370 15.85 -1.29 -0.72
C LEU A 370 14.38 -1.28 -1.16
N PHE A 371 13.56 -2.16 -0.59
CA PHE A 371 12.12 -2.19 -0.82
C PHE A 371 11.47 -0.84 -0.49
N LEU A 372 11.81 -0.26 0.66
CA LEU A 372 11.26 1.02 1.10
C LEU A 372 11.73 2.16 0.20
N LEU A 373 13.01 2.19 -0.18
CA LEU A 373 13.58 3.18 -1.10
C LEU A 373 12.90 3.15 -2.48
N VAL A 374 12.79 1.97 -3.07
CA VAL A 374 12.12 1.77 -4.36
C VAL A 374 10.66 2.20 -4.27
N THR A 375 9.98 1.88 -3.17
CA THR A 375 8.58 2.28 -3.01
C THR A 375 8.41 3.79 -2.83
N VAL A 376 9.31 4.47 -2.12
CA VAL A 376 9.29 5.94 -1.98
C VAL A 376 9.42 6.64 -3.34
N ILE A 377 10.24 6.08 -4.23
CA ILE A 377 10.36 6.59 -5.61
C ILE A 377 9.07 6.31 -6.37
N PHE A 378 8.49 5.12 -6.26
CA PHE A 378 7.23 4.80 -6.93
C PHE A 378 6.04 5.60 -6.40
N SER A 379 6.04 5.98 -5.12
CA SER A 379 4.98 6.73 -4.46
C SER A 379 4.98 8.22 -4.82
N ILE A 380 5.92 8.71 -5.64
CA ILE A 380 5.76 10.03 -6.26
C ILE A 380 4.55 10.03 -7.22
N CYS A 381 4.19 8.88 -7.80
CA CYS A 381 2.96 8.77 -8.57
C CYS A 381 1.75 9.07 -7.67
N SER A 382 0.87 9.94 -8.14
CA SER A 382 -0.32 10.36 -7.37
C SER A 382 -1.46 9.34 -7.43
N GLU A 383 -1.33 8.29 -8.25
CA GLU A 383 -2.23 7.15 -8.30
C GLU A 383 -1.87 6.12 -7.19
N SER A 384 -2.43 6.32 -5.99
CA SER A 384 -2.11 5.55 -4.78
C SER A 384 -2.24 4.03 -4.91
N ARG A 385 -3.12 3.54 -5.79
CA ARG A 385 -3.28 2.10 -6.03
C ARG A 385 -2.05 1.43 -6.66
N GLN A 386 -1.18 2.16 -7.34
CA GLN A 386 0.04 1.61 -7.93
C GLN A 386 1.02 1.06 -6.86
N ILE A 387 0.95 1.59 -5.64
CA ILE A 387 1.78 1.17 -4.49
C ILE A 387 1.02 0.28 -3.50
N ILE A 388 -0.20 -0.19 -3.83
CA ILE A 388 -1.02 -1.00 -2.90
C ILE A 388 -0.33 -2.31 -2.50
N THR A 389 0.51 -2.85 -3.39
CA THR A 389 1.31 -4.05 -3.15
C THR A 389 2.36 -3.87 -2.05
N ALA A 390 2.78 -2.63 -1.79
CA ALA A 390 3.78 -2.30 -0.79
C ALA A 390 3.20 -1.84 0.55
N PHE A 391 1.93 -1.43 0.55
CA PHE A 391 1.22 -0.97 1.75
C PHE A 391 1.32 -1.95 2.95
N PRO A 392 1.18 -3.29 2.78
CA PRO A 392 1.34 -4.24 3.89
C PRO A 392 2.69 -4.15 4.60
N MET A 393 3.81 -4.03 3.86
CA MET A 393 5.14 -3.96 4.47
C MET A 393 5.31 -2.67 5.28
N PHE A 394 4.85 -1.54 4.75
CA PHE A 394 4.85 -0.28 5.50
C PHE A 394 4.00 -0.37 6.77
N LEU A 395 2.84 -1.01 6.71
CA LEU A 395 1.99 -1.21 7.87
C LEU A 395 2.67 -2.09 8.93
N ILE A 396 3.46 -3.08 8.53
CA ILE A 396 4.24 -3.92 9.44
C ILE A 396 5.39 -3.16 10.11
N LEU A 397 6.11 -2.34 9.34
CA LEU A 397 7.15 -1.47 9.89
C LEU A 397 6.54 -0.48 10.88
N LEU A 398 5.44 0.18 10.49
CA LEU A 398 4.70 1.09 11.36
C LEU A 398 4.20 0.38 12.63
N GLY A 399 3.58 -0.79 12.52
CA GLY A 399 3.13 -1.57 13.68
C GLY A 399 4.26 -1.89 14.64
N SER A 400 5.42 -2.28 14.12
CA SER A 400 6.61 -2.56 14.91
C SER A 400 7.15 -1.32 15.65
N VAL A 401 7.04 -0.14 15.04
CA VAL A 401 7.37 1.14 15.69
C VAL A 401 6.35 1.47 16.77
N LEU A 402 5.05 1.46 16.44
CA LEU A 402 3.97 1.79 17.36
C LEU A 402 3.91 0.85 18.58
N ASN A 403 4.30 -0.42 18.42
CA ASN A 403 4.40 -1.37 19.53
C ASN A 403 5.36 -0.91 20.64
N ARG A 404 6.42 -0.18 20.30
CA ARG A 404 7.39 0.35 21.28
C ARG A 404 6.77 1.40 22.19
N TYR A 405 5.77 2.14 21.68
CA TYR A 405 5.10 3.21 22.40
C TYR A 405 3.96 2.73 23.30
N ARG A 406 3.64 1.42 23.31
CA ARG A 406 2.61 0.82 24.18
C ARG A 406 1.28 1.57 24.16
N ILE A 407 0.83 1.97 22.96
CA ILE A 407 -0.37 2.79 22.75
C ILE A 407 -1.55 2.24 23.53
N SER A 408 -2.21 3.09 24.30
CA SER A 408 -3.35 2.70 25.12
C SER A 408 -4.58 2.33 24.27
N TRP A 409 -5.52 1.62 24.88
CA TRP A 409 -6.77 1.21 24.23
C TRP A 409 -7.64 2.39 23.77
N PRO A 410 -7.85 3.44 24.58
CA PRO A 410 -8.61 4.61 24.14
C PRO A 410 -8.02 5.23 22.86
N VAL A 411 -6.70 5.45 22.82
CA VAL A 411 -6.03 5.99 21.63
C VAL A 411 -6.17 5.05 20.44
N THR A 412 -6.02 3.74 20.65
CA THR A 412 -6.22 2.73 19.60
C THR A 412 -7.62 2.81 19.00
N ILE A 413 -8.67 2.82 19.84
CA ILE A 413 -10.06 2.90 19.38
C ILE A 413 -10.33 4.23 18.67
N THR A 414 -9.85 5.35 19.21
CA THR A 414 -10.01 6.67 18.58
C THR A 414 -9.39 6.70 17.19
N LEU A 415 -8.17 6.19 17.01
CA LEU A 415 -7.52 6.15 15.70
C LEU A 415 -8.27 5.25 14.72
N ILE A 416 -8.78 4.10 15.18
CA ILE A 416 -9.57 3.20 14.33
C ILE A 416 -10.88 3.85 13.88
N LEU A 417 -11.61 4.49 14.80
CA LEU A 417 -12.85 5.19 14.49
C LEU A 417 -12.62 6.38 13.55
N MET A 418 -11.55 7.14 13.78
CA MET A 418 -11.12 8.20 12.88
C MET A 418 -10.85 7.64 11.48
N ASN A 419 -10.06 6.56 11.38
CA ASN A 419 -9.78 5.92 10.09
C ASN A 419 -11.07 5.48 9.38
N LEU A 420 -12.01 4.88 10.11
CA LEU A 420 -13.32 4.50 9.59
C LEU A 420 -14.11 5.70 9.05
N ILE A 421 -14.17 6.81 9.78
CA ILE A 421 -14.84 8.03 9.29
C ILE A 421 -14.16 8.54 8.00
N PHE A 422 -12.83 8.54 7.99
CA PHE A 422 -12.01 9.01 6.87
C PHE A 422 -11.95 8.05 5.68
N SER A 423 -12.35 6.79 5.84
CA SER A 423 -12.55 5.86 4.74
C SER A 423 -13.68 6.28 3.79
N ARG A 424 -14.56 7.19 4.26
CA ARG A 424 -15.72 7.69 3.52
C ARG A 424 -16.67 6.58 3.06
N PHE A 425 -16.77 5.49 3.84
CA PHE A 425 -17.69 4.38 3.53
C PHE A 425 -19.17 4.83 3.39
N TRP A 426 -19.53 5.92 4.08
CA TRP A 426 -20.85 6.56 4.05
C TRP A 426 -21.08 7.49 2.83
N PHE A 427 -20.01 7.86 2.12
CA PHE A 427 -20.08 8.77 0.98
C PHE A 427 -20.44 8.00 -0.29
N SER A 428 -21.42 8.50 -1.06
CA SER A 428 -21.89 7.85 -2.28
C SER A 428 -21.16 8.39 -3.51
N LEU A 429 -20.50 7.50 -4.26
CA LEU A 429 -19.74 7.79 -5.48
C LEU A 429 -20.61 7.66 -6.75
N SER A 430 -21.69 6.89 -6.72
CA SER A 430 -22.57 6.55 -7.85
C SER A 430 -23.33 7.76 -8.39
N LYS A 431 -23.40 8.85 -7.62
CA LYS A 431 -23.99 10.11 -8.06
C LYS A 431 -23.24 10.74 -9.23
N SER A 432 -21.93 10.55 -9.34
CA SER A 432 -21.13 11.07 -10.45
C SER A 432 -19.77 10.40 -10.51
N VAL A 433 -19.34 10.07 -11.72
CA VAL A 433 -17.98 9.57 -12.02
C VAL A 433 -16.90 10.54 -11.52
N SER A 434 -17.17 11.84 -11.48
CA SER A 434 -16.23 12.83 -10.93
C SER A 434 -15.96 12.62 -9.44
N LEU A 435 -16.94 12.13 -8.67
CA LEU A 435 -16.75 11.81 -7.24
C LEU A 435 -15.84 10.60 -7.05
N PHE A 436 -15.91 9.61 -7.95
CA PHE A 436 -14.95 8.51 -7.95
C PHE A 436 -13.52 9.02 -8.21
N PHE A 437 -13.33 9.84 -9.25
CA PHE A 437 -12.01 10.39 -9.59
C PHE A 437 -11.46 11.38 -8.57
N MET A 438 -12.30 12.03 -7.75
CA MET A 438 -11.85 12.80 -6.59
C MET A 438 -11.04 11.95 -5.59
N ASN A 439 -11.25 10.64 -5.56
CA ASN A 439 -10.58 9.74 -4.62
C ASN A 439 -9.34 9.04 -5.20
N ILE A 440 -9.03 9.25 -6.48
CA ILE A 440 -7.96 8.53 -7.19
C ILE A 440 -7.24 9.51 -8.11
N GLY A 441 -5.94 9.71 -7.85
CA GLY A 441 -5.08 10.48 -8.75
C GLY A 441 -4.84 9.72 -10.05
N PRO A 442 -4.49 10.42 -11.14
CA PRO A 442 -4.22 11.86 -11.23
C PRO A 442 -5.40 12.71 -11.75
N TRP A 443 -6.64 12.21 -11.69
CA TRP A 443 -7.82 12.85 -12.28
C TRP A 443 -8.56 13.84 -11.36
N VAL A 444 -7.93 14.21 -10.26
CA VAL A 444 -8.49 15.15 -9.28
C VAL A 444 -8.46 16.56 -9.86
N THR A 445 -9.58 17.27 -9.84
CA THR A 445 -9.61 18.66 -10.30
C THR A 445 -8.92 19.59 -9.30
N HIS A 446 -8.46 20.76 -9.76
CA HIS A 446 -7.85 21.78 -8.89
C HIS A 446 -8.74 22.13 -7.68
N SER A 447 -10.06 22.26 -7.88
CA SER A 447 -11.00 22.55 -6.78
C SER A 447 -11.15 21.39 -5.79
N GLN A 448 -11.19 20.15 -6.29
CA GLN A 448 -11.25 18.95 -5.45
C GLN A 448 -9.98 18.77 -4.62
N TYR A 449 -8.82 19.10 -5.19
CA TYR A 449 -7.54 19.04 -4.51
C TYR A 449 -7.53 19.88 -3.21
N PHE A 450 -8.04 21.13 -3.23
CA PHE A 450 -8.11 21.95 -2.02
C PHE A 450 -9.01 21.35 -0.93
N VAL A 451 -10.09 20.67 -1.32
CA VAL A 451 -10.96 19.95 -0.37
C VAL A 451 -10.20 18.79 0.29
N ILE A 452 -9.44 18.03 -0.50
CA ILE A 452 -8.62 16.91 -0.02
C ILE A 452 -7.55 17.42 0.94
N VAL A 453 -6.78 18.44 0.57
CA VAL A 453 -5.74 19.01 1.46
C VAL A 453 -6.34 19.57 2.74
N GLY A 454 -7.47 20.27 2.67
CA GLY A 454 -8.17 20.76 3.86
C GLY A 454 -8.54 19.62 4.82
N PHE A 455 -8.99 18.49 4.29
CA PHE A 455 -9.29 17.29 5.04
C PHE A 455 -8.03 16.67 5.67
N ASP A 456 -6.96 16.53 4.90
CA ASP A 456 -5.69 15.96 5.37
C ASP A 456 -5.04 16.80 6.47
N LEU A 457 -5.12 18.13 6.37
CA LEU A 457 -4.64 19.03 7.41
C LEU A 457 -5.41 18.85 8.73
N VAL A 458 -6.73 18.69 8.68
CA VAL A 458 -7.55 18.40 9.87
C VAL A 458 -7.13 17.06 10.49
N ILE A 459 -6.92 16.04 9.66
CA ILE A 459 -6.42 14.73 10.12
C ILE A 459 -5.06 14.89 10.84
N LEU A 460 -4.11 15.57 10.20
CA LEU A 460 -2.77 15.79 10.72
C LEU A 460 -2.80 16.51 12.07
N LEU A 461 -3.63 17.55 12.21
CA LEU A 461 -3.79 18.31 13.45
C LEU A 461 -4.36 17.45 14.58
N ILE A 462 -5.42 16.67 14.31
CA ILE A 462 -6.04 15.81 15.33
C ILE A 462 -5.06 14.70 15.76
N VAL A 463 -4.43 14.02 14.81
CA VAL A 463 -3.46 12.95 15.12
C VAL A 463 -2.26 13.53 15.86
N GLY A 464 -1.72 14.66 15.42
CA GLY A 464 -0.61 15.36 16.10
C GLY A 464 -0.96 15.72 17.55
N PHE A 465 -2.17 16.24 17.79
CA PHE A 465 -2.66 16.53 19.13
C PHE A 465 -2.77 15.27 20.00
N LEU A 466 -3.36 14.19 19.48
CA LEU A 466 -3.52 12.93 20.21
C LEU A 466 -2.17 12.34 20.64
N PHE A 467 -1.19 12.29 19.72
CA PHE A 467 0.14 11.76 20.03
C PHE A 467 0.91 12.63 21.01
N ARG A 468 0.83 13.96 20.86
CA ARG A 468 1.43 14.90 21.83
C ARG A 468 0.86 14.74 23.23
N LYS A 469 -0.47 14.61 23.35
CA LYS A 469 -1.16 14.56 24.63
C LYS A 469 -1.04 13.21 25.35
N TYR A 470 -1.16 12.11 24.62
CA TYR A 470 -1.33 10.79 25.23
C TYR A 470 -0.14 9.85 25.05
N VAL A 471 0.68 10.03 24.01
CA VAL A 471 1.79 9.10 23.73
C VAL A 471 3.11 9.68 24.24
N PHE A 472 3.44 10.92 23.89
CA PHE A 472 4.72 11.52 24.28
C PHE A 472 4.76 11.98 25.73
N SER A 473 3.62 12.20 26.38
CA SER A 473 3.54 12.53 27.81
C SER A 473 3.89 11.33 28.70
N GLU A 474 3.40 10.12 28.35
CA GLU A 474 3.69 8.89 29.08
C GLU A 474 5.15 8.44 28.92
N VAL A 475 5.76 8.66 27.75
CA VAL A 475 7.19 8.34 27.56
C VAL A 475 8.09 9.20 28.46
N ARG A 476 7.72 10.48 28.68
CA ARG A 476 8.49 11.40 29.53
C ARG A 476 8.43 11.07 31.02
N SER A 477 7.40 10.37 31.48
CA SER A 477 7.26 9.99 32.89
C SER A 477 7.98 8.68 33.26
N LEU A 478 8.58 7.97 32.29
CA LEU A 478 9.39 6.79 32.56
C LEU A 478 10.75 7.18 33.19
N PRO A 479 11.27 6.39 34.17
CA PRO A 479 12.56 6.65 34.82
C PRO A 479 13.72 6.79 33.81
N TYR A 480 14.66 7.68 34.13
CA TYR A 480 15.78 8.12 33.26
C TYR A 480 16.61 6.96 32.67
N GLU A 481 16.78 5.86 33.40
CA GLU A 481 17.50 4.66 32.91
C GLU A 481 16.81 3.97 31.73
N LYS A 482 15.49 4.14 31.57
CA LYS A 482 14.73 3.69 30.39
C LYS A 482 14.63 4.77 29.30
N GLN A 483 15.07 6.00 29.59
CA GLN A 483 15.02 7.11 28.64
C GLN A 483 16.15 7.12 27.61
N ASN A 484 17.21 6.34 27.78
CA ASN A 484 18.28 6.18 26.78
C ASN A 484 17.77 5.58 25.44
N TYR A 485 16.61 4.92 25.43
CA TYR A 485 15.92 4.54 24.19
C TYR A 485 14.99 5.63 23.62
N SER A 486 14.67 6.67 24.40
CA SER A 486 13.76 7.77 24.03
C SER A 486 14.45 9.09 23.69
N GLN A 487 15.78 9.21 23.82
CA GLN A 487 16.50 10.43 23.40
C GLN A 487 16.35 10.74 21.89
N VAL A 488 15.89 9.80 21.07
CA VAL A 488 15.55 10.01 19.65
C VAL A 488 14.24 10.78 19.46
N VAL A 489 13.41 10.95 20.50
CA VAL A 489 12.07 11.55 20.41
C VAL A 489 12.07 13.09 20.47
N PHE A 490 13.17 13.73 20.88
CA PHE A 490 13.18 15.17 21.18
C PHE A 490 13.60 16.12 20.05
N GLU A 491 13.90 15.63 18.84
CA GLU A 491 14.26 16.47 17.67
C GLU A 491 13.05 16.92 16.81
N ILE A 492 11.81 16.82 17.29
CA ILE A 492 10.62 17.40 16.62
C ILE A 492 10.30 18.79 17.19
N ARG A 493 11.31 19.62 17.42
CA ARG A 493 11.13 21.02 17.82
C ARG A 493 11.50 21.96 16.69
#